data_AF-A0A3N7DUE9-F1
#
_entry.id   AF-A0A3N7DUE9-F1
#
_cell.length_a   1.000
_cell.length_b   1.000
_cell.length_c   1.000
_cell.angle_alpha   90.00
_cell.angle_beta   90.00
_cell.angle_gamma   90.00
#
_symmetry.space_group_name_H-M   'P 1'
#
loop_
_entity.id
_entity.type
_entity.pdbx_description
1 polymer ?
#
loop_
_entity_poly.entity_id
_entity_poly.type
_entity_poly.pdbx_seq_one_letter_code
_entity_poly.pdbx_strand_id
1 'polypeptide(L)'
;MTAYDPIELKRIRWRSRRGLLELDLVLERFFAQRFDSLSPAEIDAYKRILDLPDTDFLDVVNGKADLDDPEEAAIIEILRAV
;
A
#
# COMPACT_ATOMS: atom_id res chain seq x y z
N MET A 1 13.45 10.09 -11.56
CA MET A 1 13.63 10.99 -10.40
C MET A 1 12.28 11.07 -9.73
N THR A 2 11.93 10.06 -8.95
CA THR A 2 10.69 10.03 -8.16
C THR A 2 10.80 11.17 -7.14
N ALA A 3 9.87 12.12 -7.23
CA ALA A 3 9.88 13.39 -6.50
C ALA A 3 9.43 13.20 -5.03
N TYR A 4 9.98 12.20 -4.35
CA TYR A 4 9.53 11.84 -3.01
C TYR A 4 10.69 11.79 -2.02
N ASP A 5 10.47 12.40 -0.87
CA ASP A 5 11.49 12.57 0.15
C ASP A 5 11.80 11.20 0.81
N PRO A 6 13.08 10.82 0.97
CA PRO A 6 13.45 9.56 1.61
C PRO A 6 12.92 9.43 3.04
N ILE A 7 12.61 10.55 3.71
CA ILE A 7 11.99 10.56 5.04
C ILE A 7 10.54 10.10 4.96
N GLU A 8 9.78 10.57 3.98
CA GLU A 8 8.38 10.17 3.81
C GLU A 8 8.28 8.69 3.41
N LEU A 9 9.19 8.18 2.58
CA LEU A 9 9.26 6.74 2.26
C LEU A 9 9.45 5.89 3.53
N LYS A 10 10.35 6.32 4.42
CA LYS A 10 10.56 5.65 5.72
C LYS A 10 9.32 5.72 6.61
N ARG A 11 8.60 6.84 6.61
CA ARG A 11 7.35 7.00 7.38
C ARG A 11 6.25 6.09 6.88
N ILE A 12 6.07 5.99 5.56
CA ILE A 12 5.12 5.09 4.92
C ILE A 12 5.50 3.63 5.25
N ARG A 13 6.77 3.25 5.09
CA ARG A 13 7.25 1.90 5.45
C ARG A 13 7.01 1.58 6.93
N TRP A 14 7.17 2.56 7.82
CA TRP A 14 6.86 2.38 9.24
C TRP A 14 5.36 2.20 9.51
N ARG A 15 4.48 2.93 8.81
CA ARG A 15 3.02 2.76 8.89
C ARG A 15 2.53 1.44 8.31
N SER A 16 3.25 0.88 7.35
CA SER A 16 2.97 -0.44 6.79
C SER A 16 3.28 -1.61 7.73
N ARG A 17 4.00 -1.39 8.84
CA ARG A 17 4.27 -2.46 9.80
C ARG A 17 3.04 -2.70 10.67
N ARG A 18 2.26 -3.70 10.28
CA ARG A 18 1.01 -4.10 10.94
C ARG A 18 1.24 -5.32 11.84
N GLY A 19 0.31 -5.56 12.77
CA GLY A 19 0.43 -6.68 13.73
C GLY A 19 0.31 -8.08 13.09
N LEU A 20 -0.03 -8.16 11.80
CA LEU A 20 -0.26 -9.39 11.06
C LEU A 20 0.92 -9.67 10.12
N LEU A 21 1.53 -10.85 10.27
CA LEU A 21 2.67 -11.30 9.46
C LEU A 21 2.32 -11.37 7.96
N GLU A 22 1.10 -11.79 7.63
CA GLU A 22 0.63 -11.90 6.25
C GLU A 22 0.61 -10.53 5.56
N LEU A 23 0.13 -9.49 6.25
CA LEU A 23 0.14 -8.13 5.73
C LEU A 23 1.57 -7.61 5.56
N ASP A 24 2.43 -7.83 6.55
CA ASP A 24 3.82 -7.36 6.50
C ASP A 24 4.57 -7.97 5.31
N LEU A 25 4.34 -9.26 5.01
CA LEU A 25 4.99 -9.97 3.90
C LEU A 25 4.49 -9.52 2.53
N VAL A 26 3.18 -9.29 2.38
CA VAL A 26 2.60 -8.74 1.15
C VAL A 26 3.13 -7.32 0.90
N LEU A 27 3.15 -6.50 1.95
CA LEU A 27 3.65 -5.13 1.89
C LEU A 27 5.13 -5.11 1.53
N GLU A 28 5.98 -5.93 2.17
CA GLU A 28 7.41 -6.01 1.84
C GLU A 28 7.67 -6.40 0.39
N ARG A 29 6.95 -7.40 -0.14
CA ARG A 29 7.06 -7.80 -1.55
C ARG A 29 6.61 -6.68 -2.49
N PHE A 30 5.54 -5.97 -2.14
CA PHE A 30 5.08 -4.80 -2.89
C PHE A 30 6.15 -3.69 -2.88
N PHE A 31 6.75 -3.42 -1.72
CA PHE A 31 7.83 -2.46 -1.58
C PHE A 31 9.04 -2.82 -2.45
N ALA A 32 9.39 -4.10 -2.53
CA ALA A 32 10.53 -4.55 -3.30
C ALA A 32 10.31 -4.47 -4.82
N GLN A 33 9.08 -4.71 -5.30
CA GLN A 33 8.80 -4.86 -6.73
C GLN A 33 8.20 -3.61 -7.39
N ARG A 34 7.38 -2.85 -6.66
CA ARG A 34 6.56 -1.78 -7.25
C ARG A 34 6.92 -0.39 -6.77
N PHE A 35 7.44 -0.28 -5.56
CA PHE A 35 7.71 1.01 -4.92
C PHE A 35 8.65 1.94 -5.71
N ASP A 36 9.65 1.38 -6.39
CA ASP A 36 10.58 2.17 -7.21
C ASP A 36 9.91 2.73 -8.49
N SER A 37 8.83 2.09 -8.95
CA SER A 37 8.04 2.50 -10.12
C SER A 37 6.77 3.27 -9.78
N LEU A 38 6.46 3.51 -8.50
CA LEU A 38 5.24 4.24 -8.13
C LEU A 38 5.32 5.72 -8.53
N SER A 39 4.23 6.19 -9.12
CA SER A 39 3.99 7.59 -9.41
C SER A 39 3.58 8.35 -8.13
N PRO A 40 3.76 9.67 -8.07
CA PRO A 40 3.34 10.45 -6.90
C PRO A 40 1.85 10.33 -6.57
N ALA A 41 0.98 10.12 -7.57
CA ALA A 41 -0.45 9.91 -7.37
C ALA A 41 -0.75 8.55 -6.70
N GLU A 42 -0.08 7.48 -7.15
CA GLU A 42 -0.16 6.15 -6.56
C GLU A 42 0.34 6.12 -5.10
N ILE A 43 1.38 6.91 -4.79
CA ILE A 43 1.86 7.06 -3.40
C ILE A 43 0.80 7.76 -2.53
N ASP A 44 0.10 8.76 -3.06
CA ASP A 44 -0.96 9.45 -2.31
C ASP A 44 -2.14 8.51 -2.04
N ALA A 45 -2.58 7.76 -3.05
CA ALA A 45 -3.59 6.70 -2.89
C ALA A 45 -3.15 5.67 -1.83
N TYR A 46 -1.89 5.22 -1.88
CA TYR A 46 -1.37 4.30 -0.89
C TYR A 46 -1.36 4.88 0.54
N LYS A 47 -1.11 6.18 0.70
CA LYS A 47 -1.21 6.84 2.01
C LYS A 47 -2.64 6.85 2.55
N ARG A 48 -3.64 6.97 1.69
CA ARG A 48 -5.07 6.89 2.07
C ARG A 48 -5.44 5.48 2.51
N ILE A 49 -5.03 4.47 1.75
CA ILE A 49 -5.21 3.06 2.12
C ILE A 49 -4.53 2.77 3.48
N LEU A 50 -3.34 3.34 3.73
CA LEU A 50 -2.65 3.15 5.01
C LEU A 50 -3.35 3.81 6.21
N ASP A 51 -4.26 4.76 5.98
CA ASP A 51 -5.10 5.36 7.02
C ASP A 51 -6.24 4.41 7.45
N LEU A 52 -6.57 3.42 6.61
CA LEU A 52 -7.56 2.39 6.93
C LEU A 52 -7.07 1.45 8.05
N PRO A 53 -7.98 1.02 8.94
CA PRO A 53 -7.65 0.10 10.03
C PRO A 53 -7.19 -1.27 9.50
N ASP A 54 -6.47 -2.02 10.34
CA ASP A 54 -5.91 -3.34 10.02
C ASP A 54 -6.91 -4.31 9.41
N THR A 55 -8.11 -4.37 9.99
CA THR A 55 -9.18 -5.25 9.53
C THR A 55 -9.67 -4.90 8.13
N ASP A 56 -9.82 -3.60 7.85
CA ASP A 56 -10.37 -3.10 6.58
C ASP A 56 -9.36 -3.27 5.44
N PHE A 57 -8.10 -2.91 5.71
CA PHE A 57 -6.97 -3.19 4.82
C PHE A 57 -6.87 -4.67 4.46
N LEU A 58 -7.00 -5.55 5.46
CA LEU A 58 -6.98 -6.99 5.23
C LEU A 58 -8.18 -7.44 4.38
N ASP A 59 -9.35 -6.85 4.59
CA ASP A 59 -10.57 -7.15 3.83
C ASP A 59 -10.44 -6.74 2.36
N VAL A 60 -9.93 -5.53 2.09
CA VAL A 60 -9.63 -5.07 0.73
C VAL A 60 -8.51 -5.88 0.10
N VAL A 61 -7.45 -6.24 0.81
CA VAL A 61 -6.39 -7.10 0.25
C VAL A 61 -6.92 -8.51 -0.06
N ASN A 62 -7.84 -9.04 0.76
CA ASN A 62 -8.47 -10.34 0.50
C ASN A 62 -9.58 -10.31 -0.56
N GLY A 63 -9.96 -9.15 -1.10
CA GLY A 63 -11.07 -9.04 -2.05
C GLY A 63 -12.45 -9.21 -1.43
N LYS A 64 -12.57 -8.97 -0.13
CA LYS A 64 -13.83 -8.95 0.60
C LYS A 64 -14.47 -7.55 0.62
N ALA A 65 -13.65 -6.51 0.46
CA ALA A 65 -14.07 -5.12 0.29
C ALA A 65 -13.49 -4.52 -1.00
N ASP A 66 -14.27 -3.61 -1.59
CA ASP A 66 -13.90 -2.83 -2.78
C ASP A 66 -13.72 -1.36 -2.39
N LEU A 67 -12.80 -0.69 -3.07
CA LEU A 67 -12.52 0.73 -2.89
C LEU A 67 -13.20 1.52 -4.01
N ASP A 68 -13.88 2.60 -3.64
CA ASP A 68 -14.58 3.47 -4.60
C ASP A 68 -13.59 4.33 -5.41
N ASP A 69 -12.42 4.62 -4.82
CA ASP A 69 -11.37 5.40 -5.46
C ASP A 69 -10.54 4.51 -6.42
N PRO A 70 -10.48 4.86 -7.72
CA PRO A 70 -9.83 4.04 -8.73
C PRO A 70 -8.31 3.95 -8.53
N GLU A 71 -7.68 4.96 -7.91
CA GLU A 71 -6.25 4.93 -7.62
C GLU A 71 -5.95 3.97 -6.47
N GLU A 72 -6.81 3.96 -5.45
CA GLU A 72 -6.67 3.03 -4.33
C GLU A 72 -6.96 1.59 -4.76
N ALA A 73 -7.99 1.38 -5.58
CA ALA A 73 -8.32 0.08 -6.14
C ALA A 73 -7.17 -0.49 -6.99
N ALA A 74 -6.53 0.35 -7.82
CA ALA A 74 -5.37 -0.06 -8.61
C ALA A 74 -4.20 -0.52 -7.73
N ILE A 75 -3.93 0.18 -6.61
CA ILE A 75 -2.86 -0.20 -5.69
C ILE A 75 -3.18 -1.51 -4.96
N ILE A 76 -4.42 -1.70 -4.52
CA ILE A 76 -4.86 -2.97 -3.92
C ILE A 76 -4.75 -4.12 -4.93
N GLU A 77 -5.15 -3.90 -6.19
CA GLU A 77 -5.01 -4.92 -7.23
C GLU A 77 -3.54 -5.29 -7.46
N ILE A 78 -2.66 -4.29 -7.48
CA ILE A 78 -1.22 -4.54 -7.55
C ILE A 78 -0.75 -5.33 -6.33
N LEU A 79 -1.15 -4.96 -5.11
CA LEU A 79 -0.85 -5.67 -3.85
C LEU A 79 -1.31 -7.13 -3.86
N ARG A 80 -2.47 -7.42 -4.46
CA ARG A 80 -3.00 -8.77 -4.64
C ARG A 80 -2.21 -9.60 -5.66
N ALA A 81 -1.63 -8.94 -6.66
CA ALA A 81 -0.86 -9.58 -7.73
C ALA A 81 0.61 -9.89 -7.36
N VAL A 82 1.08 -9.47 -6.18
CA VAL A 82 2.48 -9.60 -5.75
C VAL A 82 2.81 -10.96 -5.18
#